data_AF-A0A135V2Y5-F1
#
_entry.id   AF-A0A135V2Y5-F1
#
_cell.length_a   1.000
_cell.length_b   1.000
_cell.length_c   1.000
_cell.angle_alpha   90.00
_cell.angle_beta   90.00
_cell.angle_gamma   90.00
#
_symmetry.space_group_name_H-M   'P 1'
#
loop_
_entity.id
_entity.type
_entity.pdbx_description
1 polymer ?
#
loop_
_entity_poly.entity_id
_entity_poly.type
_entity_poly.pdbx_seq_one_letter_code
_entity_poly.pdbx_strand_id
1 'polypeptide(L)'
;MAPSLRAILQNLSSLLPHLLTIQTPITNNILTTPPTTYESLSGAPKCPIDGSGQNACCHVYPSGRLLLTQFWDDTVHVGGAEEDWTVHGLWPDSCDESYKAFYGMTPQFDNITDILKYYGQDDLLASMERYWVAA
;
A
#
# COMPACT_ATOMS: atom_id res chain seq x y z
N MET A 1 24.04 45.89 10.67
CA MET A 1 22.86 46.51 11.29
C MET A 1 21.65 45.68 10.90
N ALA A 2 21.19 44.81 11.80
CA ALA A 2 20.00 43.98 11.58
C ALA A 2 18.74 44.78 11.95
N PRO A 3 17.64 44.68 11.19
CA PRO A 3 16.41 45.38 11.54
C PRO A 3 15.77 44.74 12.78
N SER A 4 15.15 45.59 13.60
CA SER A 4 14.51 45.23 14.87
C SER A 4 13.27 44.35 14.67
N LEU A 5 13.17 43.28 15.48
CA LEU A 5 12.00 42.39 15.61
C LEU A 5 10.67 43.13 15.85
N ARG A 6 10.70 44.39 16.29
CA ARG A 6 9.49 45.22 16.46
C ARG A 6 8.76 45.54 15.15
N ALA A 7 9.46 45.56 14.01
CA ALA A 7 8.83 45.89 12.73
C ALA A 7 7.97 44.74 12.17
N ILE A 8 8.25 43.49 12.56
CA ILE A 8 7.54 42.30 12.06
C ILE A 8 6.22 42.09 12.81
N LEU A 9 6.15 42.49 14.09
CA LEU A 9 4.98 42.28 14.95
C LEU A 9 3.81 43.25 14.70
N GLN A 10 4.02 44.34 13.96
CA GLN A 10 2.96 45.33 13.71
C GLN A 10 2.07 45.00 12.49
N ASN A 11 2.39 43.95 11.73
CA ASN A 11 1.66 43.58 10.50
C ASN A 11 0.76 42.34 10.64
N LEU A 12 0.60 41.78 11.85
CA LEU A 12 -0.26 40.60 12.08
C LEU A 12 -1.63 40.94 12.70
N SER A 13 -1.88 42.20 13.03
CA SER A 13 -3.12 42.65 13.70
C SER A 13 -4.25 43.11 12.76
N SER A 14 -4.10 42.98 11.44
CA SER A 14 -5.11 43.43 10.46
C SER A 14 -5.96 42.31 9.83
N LEU A 15 -5.77 41.05 10.23
CA LEU A 15 -6.50 39.89 9.65
C LEU A 15 -7.55 39.27 10.60
N LEU A 16 -7.87 39.92 11.72
CA LEU A 16 -8.78 39.39 12.76
C LEU A 16 -10.14 40.12 12.87
N PRO A 17 -10.98 40.11 11.82
CA PRO A 17 -12.41 40.09 12.14
C PRO A 17 -13.22 39.14 11.27
N HIS A 18 -12.75 37.93 10.96
CA HIS A 18 -13.58 36.89 10.30
C HIS A 18 -13.57 35.52 11.00
N LEU A 19 -13.41 35.50 12.33
CA LEU A 19 -13.78 34.33 13.13
C LEU A 19 -15.20 34.50 13.67
N LEU A 20 -16.18 34.34 12.78
CA LEU A 20 -17.56 34.08 13.19
C LEU A 20 -17.59 32.72 13.89
N THR A 21 -17.98 32.74 15.16
CA THR A 21 -18.26 31.54 15.95
C THR A 21 -19.48 30.82 15.36
N ILE A 22 -19.24 29.77 14.58
CA ILE A 22 -20.24 28.74 14.30
C ILE A 22 -20.32 27.85 15.54
N GLN A 23 -21.23 28.16 16.46
CA GLN A 23 -21.68 27.22 17.48
C GLN A 23 -22.77 26.34 16.85
N THR A 24 -22.39 25.20 16.29
CA THR A 24 -23.34 24.12 16.05
C THR A 24 -23.61 23.41 17.38
N PRO A 25 -24.88 23.13 17.75
CA PRO A 25 -25.17 22.31 18.92
C PRO A 25 -24.69 20.88 18.63
N ILE A 26 -23.71 20.41 19.41
CA ILE A 26 -23.26 19.01 19.40
C ILE A 26 -24.41 18.18 19.97
N THR A 27 -25.16 17.51 19.12
CA THR A 27 -26.07 16.44 19.53
C THR A 27 -25.23 15.19 19.71
N ASN A 28 -25.07 14.74 20.96
CA ASN A 28 -24.41 13.48 21.29
C ASN A 28 -25.30 12.31 20.87
N ASN A 29 -25.36 12.01 19.57
CA ASN A 29 -25.85 10.72 19.11
C ASN A 29 -24.72 9.71 19.28
N ILE A 30 -24.68 9.09 20.46
CA ILE A 30 -23.88 7.89 20.69
C ILE A 30 -24.47 6.80 19.80
N LEU A 31 -23.84 6.56 18.65
CA LEU A 31 -24.17 5.45 17.78
C LEU A 31 -23.63 4.17 18.43
N THR A 32 -24.50 3.44 19.11
CA THR A 32 -24.23 2.09 19.63
C THR A 32 -24.27 1.06 18.49
N THR A 33 -23.34 1.14 17.55
CA THR A 33 -23.10 0.04 16.60
C THR A 33 -22.23 -1.01 17.28
N PRO A 34 -22.66 -2.28 17.39
CA PRO A 34 -21.79 -3.35 17.88
C PRO A 34 -20.54 -3.46 16.98
N PRO A 35 -19.37 -3.84 17.53
CA PRO A 35 -18.17 -4.01 16.73
C PRO A 35 -18.45 -5.07 15.66
N THR A 36 -18.52 -4.63 14.41
CA THR A 36 -18.61 -5.54 13.27
C THR A 36 -17.30 -6.31 13.20
N THR A 37 -17.38 -7.63 13.33
CA THR A 37 -16.25 -8.52 13.04
C THR A 37 -15.82 -8.31 11.59
N TYR A 38 -14.57 -7.92 11.37
CA TYR A 38 -13.98 -7.90 10.04
C TYR A 38 -13.98 -9.34 9.49
N GLU A 39 -14.89 -9.63 8.56
CA GLU A 39 -14.79 -10.83 7.74
C GLU A 39 -13.78 -10.54 6.63
N SER A 40 -12.57 -11.09 6.81
CA SER A 40 -11.51 -10.99 5.81
C SER A 40 -12.03 -11.44 4.45
N LEU A 41 -11.76 -10.64 3.41
CA LEU A 41 -12.10 -10.93 2.01
C LEU A 41 -13.61 -10.93 1.69
N SER A 42 -14.49 -10.41 2.54
CA SER A 42 -15.93 -10.30 2.26
C SER A 42 -16.30 -9.35 1.11
N GLY A 43 -15.40 -8.43 0.73
CA GLY A 43 -15.59 -7.49 -0.38
C GLY A 43 -14.90 -7.88 -1.70
N ALA A 44 -14.03 -8.90 -1.69
CA ALA A 44 -13.40 -9.40 -2.91
C ALA A 44 -14.29 -10.51 -3.51
N PRO A 45 -14.48 -10.57 -4.83
CA PRO A 45 -15.18 -11.69 -5.43
C PRO A 45 -14.49 -12.99 -5.00
N LYS A 46 -15.23 -13.87 -4.30
CA LYS A 46 -14.72 -15.18 -3.90
C LYS A 46 -14.52 -15.99 -5.18
N CYS A 47 -13.31 -16.47 -5.40
CA CYS A 47 -13.02 -17.37 -6.51
C CYS A 47 -13.86 -18.67 -6.40
N PRO A 48 -14.26 -19.30 -7.53
CA PRO A 48 -14.04 -18.85 -8.90
C PRO A 48 -15.05 -17.77 -9.30
N ILE A 49 -14.56 -16.68 -9.87
CA ILE A 49 -15.37 -15.86 -10.77
C ILE A 49 -15.51 -16.70 -12.05
N ASP A 50 -16.72 -16.84 -12.61
CA ASP A 50 -16.91 -17.58 -13.87
C ASP A 50 -16.05 -16.96 -14.99
N GLY A 51 -14.88 -17.54 -15.20
CA GLY A 51 -13.94 -17.24 -16.26
C GLY A 51 -13.81 -18.39 -17.26
N SER A 52 -14.71 -19.39 -17.19
CA SER A 52 -14.63 -20.57 -18.04
C SER A 52 -14.85 -20.17 -19.51
N GLY A 53 -13.77 -20.13 -20.28
CA GLY A 53 -13.80 -19.72 -21.70
C GLY A 53 -13.52 -18.24 -21.98
N GLN A 54 -13.13 -17.45 -20.98
CA GLN A 54 -12.72 -16.05 -21.19
C GLN A 54 -11.21 -15.92 -21.40
N ASN A 55 -10.78 -14.86 -22.11
CA ASN A 55 -9.37 -14.59 -22.39
C ASN A 55 -8.56 -14.45 -21.09
N ALA A 56 -7.50 -15.24 -20.94
CA ALA A 56 -6.61 -15.21 -19.77
C ALA A 56 -5.94 -13.84 -19.52
N CYS A 57 -5.87 -12.96 -20.52
CA CYS A 57 -5.41 -11.58 -20.33
C CYS A 57 -6.39 -10.72 -19.52
N CYS A 58 -7.67 -11.07 -19.51
CA CYS A 58 -8.72 -10.33 -18.79
C CYS A 58 -9.09 -11.01 -17.46
N HIS A 59 -8.81 -12.31 -17.32
CA HIS A 59 -9.11 -13.09 -16.13
C HIS A 59 -7.94 -13.98 -15.74
N VAL A 60 -7.41 -13.77 -14.53
CA VAL A 60 -6.37 -14.61 -13.95
C VAL A 60 -7.01 -15.93 -13.50
N TYR A 61 -6.75 -17.01 -14.26
CA TYR A 61 -7.25 -18.36 -14.00
C TYR A 61 -6.20 -19.38 -14.46
N PRO A 62 -6.00 -20.53 -13.77
CA PRO A 62 -6.72 -21.01 -12.58
C PRO A 62 -6.25 -20.40 -11.25
N SER A 63 -5.11 -19.70 -11.24
CA SER A 63 -4.53 -19.12 -10.03
C SER A 63 -5.05 -17.70 -9.72
N GLY A 64 -6.38 -17.56 -9.62
CA GLY A 64 -7.05 -16.26 -9.49
C GLY A 64 -6.99 -15.65 -8.09
N ARG A 65 -6.49 -16.38 -7.08
CA ARG A 65 -6.33 -15.86 -5.72
C ARG A 65 -4.94 -15.26 -5.57
N LEU A 66 -4.85 -13.93 -5.63
CA LEU A 66 -3.58 -13.21 -5.48
C LEU A 66 -3.32 -12.87 -4.00
N LEU A 67 -2.19 -13.33 -3.47
CA LEU A 67 -1.74 -13.06 -2.11
C LEU A 67 -0.62 -12.03 -2.14
N LEU A 68 -0.84 -10.88 -1.49
CA LEU A 68 0.24 -9.94 -1.17
C LEU A 68 0.79 -10.29 0.21
N THR A 69 1.96 -10.90 0.24
CA THR A 69 2.62 -11.35 1.46
C THR A 69 3.66 -10.33 1.92
N GLN A 70 3.78 -10.17 3.24
CA GLN A 70 4.65 -9.18 3.88
C GLN A 70 5.43 -9.82 5.03
N PHE A 71 6.58 -9.25 5.36
CA PHE A 71 7.35 -9.56 6.56
C PHE A 71 7.31 -8.41 7.56
N TRP A 72 7.35 -8.79 8.84
CA TRP A 72 7.75 -7.92 9.92
C TRP A 72 9.08 -8.44 10.44
N ASP A 73 10.17 -7.73 10.13
CA ASP A 73 11.53 -8.08 10.55
C ASP A 73 12.12 -6.91 11.34
N ASP A 74 12.50 -7.15 12.59
CA ASP A 74 13.04 -6.14 13.50
C ASP A 74 14.56 -5.93 13.34
N THR A 75 15.21 -6.71 12.48
CA THR A 75 16.66 -6.68 12.26
C THR A 75 17.06 -6.47 10.79
N VAL A 76 16.22 -6.89 9.83
CA VAL A 76 16.48 -6.79 8.40
C VAL A 76 15.57 -5.74 7.75
N HIS A 77 16.04 -4.49 7.79
CA HIS A 77 15.40 -3.36 7.14
C HIS A 77 16.45 -2.32 6.71
N VAL A 78 16.12 -1.49 5.72
CA VAL A 78 16.94 -0.31 5.40
C VAL A 78 16.75 0.76 6.49
N GLY A 79 17.81 1.52 6.78
CA GLY A 79 17.73 2.61 7.75
C GLY A 79 16.58 3.59 7.46
N GLY A 80 15.86 3.96 8.51
CA GLY A 80 14.66 4.79 8.46
C GLY A 80 13.37 4.04 8.08
N ALA A 81 13.40 2.72 7.93
CA ALA A 81 12.24 1.85 7.65
C ALA A 81 11.97 0.85 8.78
N GLU A 82 12.45 1.14 10.00
CA GLU A 82 12.38 0.28 11.17
C GLU A 82 10.94 -0.08 11.60
N GLU A 83 9.96 0.76 11.23
CA GLU A 83 8.54 0.60 11.58
C GLU A 83 7.68 0.14 10.40
N ASP A 84 8.31 -0.15 9.24
CA ASP A 84 7.62 -0.51 8.02
C ASP A 84 7.55 -2.03 7.84
N TRP A 85 6.39 -2.55 7.41
CA TRP A 85 6.31 -3.91 6.87
C TRP A 85 7.01 -3.96 5.51
N THR A 86 7.76 -5.03 5.25
CA THR A 86 8.43 -5.23 3.95
C THR A 86 7.67 -6.22 3.08
N VAL A 87 7.80 -6.09 1.78
CA VAL A 87 7.22 -6.99 0.79
C VAL A 87 7.98 -8.30 0.81
N HIS A 88 7.26 -9.42 0.89
CA HIS A 88 7.80 -10.74 0.61
C HIS A 88 7.55 -11.12 -0.85
N GLY A 89 6.31 -10.95 -1.31
CA GLY A 89 5.97 -11.09 -2.73
C GLY A 89 4.48 -11.17 -3.02
N LEU A 90 4.18 -11.33 -4.31
CA LEU A 90 2.83 -11.47 -4.84
C LEU A 90 2.65 -12.88 -5.41
N TRP A 91 1.80 -13.71 -4.78
CA TRP A 91 1.69 -15.12 -5.10
C TRP A 91 0.32 -15.48 -5.69
N PRO A 92 0.27 -16.16 -6.85
CA PRO A 92 -0.96 -16.60 -7.46
C PRO A 92 -1.33 -18.03 -7.00
N ASP A 93 -2.30 -18.12 -6.10
CA ASP A 93 -2.88 -19.37 -5.63
C ASP A 93 -4.10 -19.78 -6.44
N SER A 94 -4.32 -21.09 -6.53
CA SER A 94 -5.54 -21.66 -7.07
C SER A 94 -6.70 -21.49 -6.09
N CYS A 95 -7.91 -21.53 -6.63
CA CYS A 95 -9.14 -21.37 -5.86
C CYS A 95 -9.37 -22.53 -4.86
N ASP A 96 -8.75 -23.68 -5.09
CA ASP A 96 -8.81 -24.90 -4.28
C ASP A 96 -7.76 -24.95 -3.16
N GLU A 97 -7.17 -23.80 -2.84
CA GLU A 97 -6.09 -23.64 -1.86
C GLU A 97 -4.73 -24.24 -2.25
N SER A 98 -4.63 -24.88 -3.41
CA SER A 98 -3.33 -25.29 -3.95
C SER A 98 -2.57 -24.10 -4.56
N TYR A 99 -1.27 -24.27 -4.77
CA TYR A 99 -0.44 -23.31 -5.50
C TYR A 99 0.42 -24.03 -6.54
N LYS A 100 0.81 -23.30 -7.57
CA LYS A 100 1.75 -23.79 -8.58
C LYS A 100 2.98 -22.91 -8.60
N ALA A 101 4.13 -23.51 -8.34
CA ALA A 101 5.42 -22.87 -8.47
C ALA A 101 6.08 -23.24 -9.81
N PHE A 102 6.88 -22.33 -10.36
CA PHE A 102 7.73 -22.58 -11.53
C PHE A 102 7.00 -23.12 -12.78
N TYR A 103 5.78 -22.63 -13.07
CA TYR A 103 4.93 -23.08 -14.16
C TYR A 103 5.67 -23.05 -15.52
N GLY A 104 6.21 -24.19 -15.99
CA GLY A 104 6.83 -24.32 -17.32
C GLY A 104 8.09 -23.47 -17.57
N MET A 105 8.72 -22.94 -16.51
CA MET A 105 10.05 -22.28 -16.46
C MET A 105 10.46 -21.39 -17.65
N THR A 106 9.54 -20.61 -18.25
CA THR A 106 9.94 -19.54 -19.16
C THR A 106 8.98 -18.35 -19.12
N PRO A 107 9.49 -17.12 -18.97
CA PRO A 107 10.89 -16.78 -18.69
C PRO A 107 11.24 -16.87 -17.20
N GLN A 108 12.45 -17.33 -16.91
CA GLN A 108 13.13 -17.10 -15.63
C GLN A 108 14.30 -16.16 -15.89
N PHE A 109 14.57 -15.27 -14.94
CA PHE A 109 15.64 -14.29 -15.04
C PHE A 109 16.44 -14.29 -13.74
N ASP A 110 17.75 -14.24 -13.86
CA ASP A 110 18.70 -14.07 -12.78
C ASP A 110 19.23 -12.62 -12.69
N ASN A 111 18.79 -11.75 -13.61
CA ASN A 111 19.26 -10.38 -13.78
C ASN A 111 18.13 -9.32 -13.65
N ILE A 112 17.20 -9.52 -12.72
CA ILE A 112 16.03 -8.64 -12.52
C ILE A 112 16.42 -7.17 -12.35
N THR A 113 17.48 -6.88 -11.59
CA THR A 113 17.99 -5.51 -11.39
C THR A 113 18.38 -4.84 -12.71
N ASP A 114 19.05 -5.57 -13.61
CA ASP A 114 19.47 -5.04 -14.90
C ASP A 114 18.27 -4.83 -15.83
N ILE A 115 17.27 -5.70 -15.77
CA ILE A 115 16.00 -5.54 -16.51
C ILE A 115 15.30 -4.25 -16.08
N LEU A 116 15.19 -3.99 -14.77
CA LEU A 116 14.57 -2.77 -14.25
C LEU A 116 15.32 -1.51 -14.72
N LYS A 117 16.66 -1.51 -14.63
CA LYS A 117 17.49 -0.40 -15.12
C LYS A 117 17.36 -0.19 -16.63
N TYR A 118 17.34 -1.27 -17.41
CA TYR A 118 17.19 -1.20 -18.87
C TYR A 118 15.88 -0.50 -19.28
N TYR A 119 14.79 -0.72 -18.53
CA TYR A 119 13.50 -0.07 -18.75
C TYR A 119 13.32 1.26 -18.00
N GLY A 120 14.39 1.83 -17.42
CA GLY A 120 14.36 3.11 -16.72
C GLY A 120 13.50 3.11 -15.45
N GLN A 121 13.39 1.97 -14.77
CA GLN A 121 12.58 1.79 -13.56
C GLN A 121 13.39 2.11 -12.28
N ASP A 122 14.16 3.20 -12.28
CA ASP A 122 15.07 3.54 -11.18
C ASP A 122 14.32 3.83 -9.87
N ASP A 123 13.19 4.54 -9.92
CA ASP A 123 12.36 4.84 -8.74
C ASP A 123 11.73 3.57 -8.14
N LEU A 124 11.32 2.63 -9.00
CA LEU A 124 10.81 1.33 -8.58
C LEU A 124 11.92 0.50 -7.95
N LEU A 125 13.10 0.46 -8.57
CA LEU A 125 14.26 -0.25 -8.03
C LEU A 125 14.66 0.32 -6.67
N ALA A 126 14.72 1.65 -6.51
CA ALA A 126 14.99 2.29 -5.22
C ALA A 126 13.92 1.94 -4.16
N SER A 127 12.65 1.82 -4.57
CA SER A 127 11.57 1.38 -3.68
C SER A 127 11.73 -0.09 -3.28
N MET A 128 12.12 -0.97 -4.20
CA MET A 128 12.40 -2.38 -3.93
C MET A 128 13.60 -2.55 -2.99
N GLU A 129 14.67 -1.79 -3.21
CA GLU A 129 15.85 -1.80 -2.33
C GLU A 129 15.52 -1.37 -0.89
N ARG A 130 14.48 -0.55 -0.71
CA ARG A 130 14.02 -0.11 0.61
C ARG A 130 13.00 -1.04 1.26
N TYR A 131 12.03 -1.52 0.49
CA TYR A 131 10.83 -2.18 1.01
C TYR A 131 10.69 -3.66 0.63
N TRP A 132 11.56 -4.21 -0.22
CA TRP A 132 11.54 -5.60 -0.66
C TRP A 132 12.93 -6.23 -0.51
N VAL A 133 13.51 -6.07 0.68
CA VAL A 133 14.84 -6.59 1.02
C VAL A 133 14.82 -8.11 1.17
N ALA A 134 15.95 -8.75 0.84
CA ALA A 134 16.16 -10.15 1.14
C ALA A 134 16.44 -10.30 2.64
N ALA A 135 15.51 -10.98 3.34
CA ALA A 135 15.71 -11.45 4.71
C ALA A 135 16.75 -12.58 4.77
#